data_AF-N9VCG9-F1
#
_entry.id   AF-N9VCG9-F1
#
_cell.length_a   1.000
_cell.length_b   1.000
_cell.length_c   1.000
_cell.angle_alpha   90.00
_cell.angle_beta   90.00
_cell.angle_gamma   90.00
#
_symmetry.space_group_name_H-M   'P 1'
#
loop_
_entity.id
_entity.type
_entity.pdbx_description
1 polymer ?
#
loop_
_entity_poly.entity_id
_entity_poly.type
_entity_poly.pdbx_seq_one_letter_code
_entity_poly.pdbx_strand_id
1 'polypeptide(L)' 'MQDLEERDNLIKLFEKYGQLLAQSQKQVLYLYLFEDLSFQEIANELAMSRAAAYDALKKGKQKLLLFDKKINAKSL' A
#
# COMPACT_ATOMS: atom_id res chain seq x y z
N MET A 1 14.24 12.68 -7.31
CA MET A 1 14.41 11.36 -7.95
C MET A 1 14.12 10.20 -6.99
N GLN A 2 14.43 10.31 -5.69
CA GLN A 2 14.12 9.30 -4.66
C GLN A 2 12.64 8.86 -4.57
N ASP A 3 11.67 9.73 -4.86
CA ASP A 3 10.24 9.44 -4.67
C ASP A 3 9.66 8.44 -5.71
N LEU A 4 10.23 8.41 -6.93
CA LEU A 4 9.76 7.53 -8.00
C LEU A 4 10.22 6.07 -7.79
N GLU A 5 11.48 5.87 -7.39
CA GLU A 5 12.00 4.52 -7.13
C GLU A 5 11.28 3.85 -5.96
N GLU A 6 10.97 4.61 -4.90
CA GLU A 6 10.20 4.11 -3.77
C GLU A 6 8.77 3.73 -4.18
N ARG A 7 8.13 4.53 -5.02
CA ARG A 7 6.79 4.24 -5.55
C ARG A 7 6.79 2.99 -6.42
N ASP A 8 7.73 2.86 -7.34
CA ASP A 8 7.85 1.70 -8.23
C ASP A 8 8.10 0.41 -7.44
N ASN A 9 8.98 0.45 -6.43
CA ASN A 9 9.20 -0.70 -5.56
C ASN A 9 7.92 -1.09 -4.81
N LEU A 10 7.17 -0.10 -4.32
CA LEU A 10 5.93 -0.35 -3.61
C LEU A 10 4.84 -0.95 -4.52
N ILE A 11 4.75 -0.51 -5.78
CA ILE A 11 3.86 -1.11 -6.80
C ILE A 11 4.21 -2.59 -6.99
N LYS A 12 5.49 -2.93 -7.22
CA LYS A 12 5.92 -4.33 -7.38
C LYS A 12 5.55 -5.20 -6.18
N LEU A 13 5.76 -4.68 -4.97
CA LEU A 13 5.37 -5.38 -3.75
C LEU A 13 3.86 -5.55 -3.64
N PHE A 14 3.09 -4.53 -4.03
CA PHE A 14 1.63 -4.58 -4.02
C PHE A 14 1.09 -5.59 -5.05
N GLU A 15 1.64 -5.65 -6.25
CA GLU A 15 1.25 -6.67 -7.25
C GLU A 15 1.49 -8.08 -6.74
N LYS A 16 2.60 -8.29 -6.02
CA LYS A 16 2.98 -9.60 -5.47
C LYS A 16 2.19 -10.01 -4.23
N TYR A 17 1.92 -9.06 -3.32
CA TYR A 17 1.40 -9.37 -1.97
C TYR A 17 0.11 -8.64 -1.60
N GLY A 18 -0.44 -7.81 -2.49
CA GLY A 18 -1.61 -6.97 -2.21
C GLY A 18 -2.86 -7.76 -1.83
N GLN A 19 -2.99 -9.02 -2.28
CA GLN A 19 -4.09 -9.92 -1.89
C GLN A 19 -4.02 -10.39 -0.44
N LEU A 20 -2.85 -10.30 0.21
CA LEU A 20 -2.64 -10.68 1.62
C LEU A 20 -2.96 -9.54 2.61
N LEU A 21 -3.26 -8.35 2.09
CA LEU A 21 -3.61 -7.18 2.89
C LEU A 21 -5.08 -7.24 3.33
N ALA A 22 -5.39 -6.52 4.42
CA ALA A 22 -6.78 -6.28 4.77
C ALA A 22 -7.45 -5.45 3.67
N GLN A 23 -8.74 -5.66 3.43
CA GLN A 23 -9.47 -5.03 2.32
C GLN A 23 -9.29 -3.51 2.27
N SER A 24 -9.40 -2.82 3.41
CA SER A 24 -9.21 -1.37 3.49
C SER A 24 -7.78 -0.93 3.12
N GLN A 25 -6.76 -1.69 3.53
CA GLN A 25 -5.35 -1.41 3.18
C GLN A 25 -5.10 -1.62 1.69
N LYS A 26 -5.67 -2.69 1.12
CA LYS A 26 -5.59 -3.01 -0.30
C LYS A 26 -6.23 -1.92 -1.15
N GLN A 27 -7.45 -1.51 -0.82
CA GLN A 27 -8.19 -0.47 -1.55
C GLN A 27 -7.46 0.88 -1.48
N VAL A 28 -7.03 1.29 -0.29
CA VAL A 28 -6.29 2.54 -0.12
C VAL A 28 -4.98 2.55 -0.90
N LEU A 29 -4.21 1.46 -0.87
CA LEU A 29 -2.98 1.35 -1.65
C LEU A 29 -3.25 1.33 -3.15
N TYR A 30 -4.30 0.67 -3.60
CA TYR A 30 -4.68 0.65 -5.02
C TYR A 30 -4.99 2.06 -5.52
N LEU A 31 -5.89 2.77 -4.84
CA LEU A 31 -6.29 4.13 -5.20
C LEU A 31 -5.10 5.11 -5.15
N TYR A 32 -4.20 4.94 -4.19
CA TYR A 32 -3.01 5.79 -4.09
C TYR A 32 -1.97 5.50 -5.18
N LEU A 33 -1.71 4.23 -5.50
CA LEU A 33 -0.61 3.84 -6.40
C LEU A 33 -0.99 3.87 -7.87
N PHE A 34 -2.23 3.50 -8.20
CA PHE A 34 -2.67 3.29 -9.59
C PHE A 34 -3.63 4.38 -10.07
N GLU A 35 -4.46 4.93 -9.18
CA GLU A 35 -5.41 6.00 -9.52
C GLU A 35 -4.89 7.40 -9.13
N ASP A 36 -3.70 7.47 -8.51
CA ASP A 36 -3.03 8.68 -8.05
C ASP A 36 -3.88 9.61 -7.16
N LEU A 37 -4.83 9.02 -6.43
CA LEU A 37 -5.70 9.78 -5.52
C LEU A 37 -4.95 10.24 -4.28
N SER A 38 -5.24 11.48 -3.86
CA SER A 38 -4.80 12.02 -2.58
C SER A 38 -5.51 11.34 -1.40
N PHE A 39 -4.97 11.49 -0.18
CA PHE A 39 -5.63 10.93 1.02
C PHE A 39 -7.03 11.50 1.29
N GLN A 40 -7.30 12.72 0.81
CA GLN A 40 -8.64 13.31 0.95
C GLN A 40 -9.61 12.68 -0.05
N GLU A 41 -9.19 12.47 -1.30
CA GLU A 41 -10.01 11.80 -2.31
C GLU A 41 -10.28 10.34 -1.92
N ILE A 42 -9.26 9.61 -1.47
CA ILE A 42 -9.42 8.23 -0.97
C ILE A 42 -10.39 8.17 0.21
N ALA A 43 -10.30 9.13 1.14
CA ALA A 43 -11.19 9.19 2.29
C ALA A 43 -12.65 9.39 1.85
N ASN A 44 -12.89 10.23 0.85
CA ASN A 44 -14.21 10.43 0.27
C ASN A 44 -14.72 9.17 -0.45
N GLU A 45 -13.90 8.57 -1.33
CA GLU A 45 -14.25 7.38 -2.12
C GLU A 45 -14.59 6.16 -1.25
N LEU A 46 -13.86 5.97 -0.16
CA LEU A 46 -14.04 4.82 0.74
C LEU A 46 -14.90 5.13 1.97
N ALA A 47 -15.54 6.30 2.01
CA ALA A 47 -16.35 6.77 3.13
C ALA A 47 -15.65 6.59 4.50
N MET A 48 -14.40 7.02 4.59
CA MET A 48 -13.57 6.96 5.80
C MET A 48 -12.97 8.33 6.14
N SER A 49 -12.32 8.46 7.30
CA SER A 49 -11.60 9.69 7.61
C SER A 49 -10.25 9.77 6.88
N ARG A 50 -9.76 10.99 6.63
CA ARG A 50 -8.40 11.20 6.07
C ARG A 50 -7.31 10.55 6.92
N ALA A 51 -7.48 10.54 8.24
CA ALA A 51 -6.58 9.84 9.17
C ALA A 51 -6.63 8.32 8.97
N ALA A 52 -7.82 7.75 8.80
CA ALA A 52 -7.97 6.31 8.52
C ALA A 52 -7.33 5.92 7.18
N ALA A 53 -7.47 6.75 6.13
CA ALA A 53 -6.80 6.54 4.85
C ALA A 53 -5.27 6.56 4.99
N TYR A 54 -4.72 7.56 5.69
CA TYR A 54 -3.29 7.64 5.97
C TYR A 54 -2.78 6.40 6.74
N ASP A 55 -3.49 5.98 7.79
CA ASP A 55 -3.13 4.82 8.60
C ASP A 55 -3.19 3.51 7.82
N ALA A 56 -4.24 3.34 7.00
CA ALA A 56 -4.40 2.16 6.16
C ALA A 56 -3.26 2.06 5.14
N LEU A 57 -2.89 3.17 4.50
CA LEU A 57 -1.75 3.25 3.59
C LEU A 57 -0.46 2.86 4.32
N LYS A 58 -0.14 3.52 5.45
CA LYS A 58 1.08 3.28 6.24
C LYS A 58 1.21 1.82 6.67
N LYS A 59 0.14 1.26 7.25
CA LYS A 59 0.11 -0.15 7.68
C LYS A 59 0.21 -1.11 6.50
N GLY A 60 -0.41 -0.79 5.36
CA GLY A 60 -0.31 -1.55 4.12
C GLY A 60 1.13 -1.62 3.62
N LYS A 61 1.82 -0.47 3.49
CA LYS A 61 3.24 -0.40 3.08
C LYS A 61 4.13 -1.26 3.99
N GLN A 62 3.97 -1.13 5.30
CA GLN A 62 4.73 -1.93 6.27
C GLN A 62 4.49 -3.43 6.11
N LYS A 63 3.25 -3.87 5.90
CA LYS A 63 2.94 -5.28 5.69
C LYS A 63 3.57 -5.83 4.41
N LEU A 64 3.51 -5.09 3.30
CA LEU A 64 4.13 -5.48 2.03
C LEU A 64 5.64 -5.73 2.20
N LEU A 65 6.34 -4.82 2.87
CA LEU A 65 7.77 -4.98 3.20
C LEU A 65 8.03 -6.18 4.11
N LEU A 66 7.17 -6.42 5.10
CA LEU A 66 7.28 -7.58 6.00
C LEU A 66 7.05 -8.90 5.26
N PHE A 67 6.12 -8.96 4.31
CA PHE A 67 5.88 -10.15 3.50
C PHE A 67 7.08 -10.47 2.63
N ASP A 68 7.65 -9.46 1.97
CA ASP A 68 8.85 -9.63 1.14
C ASP A 68 10.03 -10.14 1.98
N LYS A 69 10.30 -9.49 3.12
CA LYS A 69 11.34 -9.92 4.05
C LYS A 69 11.15 -11.37 4.51
N LYS A 70 9.91 -11.77 4.86
CA LYS A 70 9.63 -13.13 5.35
C LYS A 70 9.80 -14.20 4.28
N ILE A 71 9.44 -13.91 3.03
CA ILE A 71 9.55 -14.86 1.94
C ILE A 71 11.00 -14.98 1.48
N ASN A 72 11.69 -13.85 1.32
CA ASN A 72 13.09 -13.86 0.91
C ASN A 72 14.01 -14.43 2.00
N ALA A 73 13.67 -14.27 3.29
CA ALA A 73 14.39 -14.92 4.39
C ALA A 73 14.23 -16.45 4.44
N LYS A 74 13.27 -17.04 3.70
CA LYS A 74 13.08 -18.49 3.60
C LYS A 74 13.76 -19.12 2.38
N SER A 75 14.39 -18.32 1.53
CA SER A 75 15.13 -18.77 0.33
C SER A 75 16.63 -18.94 0.58
N LEU A 76 17.06 -18.98 1.85
CA LEU A 76 18.39 -19.35 2.33
C LEU A 76 18.28 -20.62 3.17
#